data_AF-A0A7S4UXM6-F1
#
_entry.id   AF-A0A7S4UXM6-F1
#
_cell.length_a   1.000
_cell.length_b   1.000
_cell.length_c   1.000
_cell.angle_alpha   90.00
_cell.angle_beta   90.00
_cell.angle_gamma   90.00
#
_symmetry.space_group_name_H-M   'P 1'
#
loop_
_entity.id
_entity.type
_entity.pdbx_description
1 polymer ?
#
loop_
_entity_poly.entity_id
_entity_poly.type
_entity_poly.pdbx_seq_one_letter_code
_entity_poly.pdbx_strand_id
1 'polypeptide(L)'
;GSGYATLGPGSYAAVCEAVGEGLLTEGLCAILAAAREALDDGAAGRRLLALEPSRARLVAAPVQLRTGPIEGLDLSPFDALRRTGPAAAGGGGGSSKGPGWVPVRLDGQPPDSLRLLAQPQEVWELSFAPGAAWAGDPPAEAEAAWDVTGDGLCCGVATWFDLHVGGRRLSSAPRCAERSAARRPGAGAPGHGW
;
A
#
# COMPACT_ATOMS: atom_id res chain seq x y z
N GLY A 1 28.35 -4.69 1.79
CA GLY A 1 29.09 -4.74 0.52
C GLY A 1 28.09 -5.00 -0.59
N SER A 2 27.96 -4.08 -1.55
CA SER A 2 27.12 -4.31 -2.74
C SER A 2 27.97 -5.11 -3.73
N GLY A 3 27.81 -6.43 -3.71
CA GLY A 3 28.38 -7.30 -4.72
C GLY A 3 27.47 -7.24 -5.93
N TYR A 4 27.84 -6.46 -6.95
CA TYR A 4 27.16 -6.55 -8.25
C TYR A 4 27.57 -7.87 -8.88
N ALA A 5 26.65 -8.85 -8.88
CA ALA A 5 26.83 -10.07 -9.64
C ALA A 5 26.91 -9.69 -11.12
N THR A 6 27.99 -10.09 -11.80
CA THR A 6 28.13 -9.95 -13.24
C THR A 6 27.04 -10.78 -13.91
N LEU A 7 26.13 -10.11 -14.60
CA LEU A 7 25.09 -10.78 -15.39
C LEU A 7 25.78 -11.51 -16.56
N GLY A 8 25.70 -12.84 -16.57
CA GLY A 8 26.14 -13.62 -17.72
C GLY A 8 25.26 -13.33 -18.94
N PRO A 9 25.75 -13.60 -20.17
CA PRO A 9 24.91 -13.53 -21.36
C PRO A 9 23.63 -14.36 -21.17
N GLY A 10 22.48 -13.81 -21.56
CA GLY A 10 21.17 -14.46 -21.38
C GLY A 10 20.56 -14.33 -19.99
N SER A 11 21.17 -13.58 -19.07
CA SER A 11 20.58 -13.27 -17.76
C SER A 11 19.85 -11.92 -17.77
N TYR A 12 18.62 -11.89 -17.26
CA TYR A 12 17.77 -10.69 -17.30
C TYR A 12 17.24 -10.33 -15.91
N ALA A 13 17.07 -9.03 -15.68
CA ALA A 13 16.23 -8.50 -14.62
C ALA A 13 15.12 -7.67 -15.26
N ALA A 14 13.88 -7.86 -14.81
CA ALA A 14 12.74 -7.08 -15.28
C ALA A 14 12.32 -6.10 -14.19
N VAL A 15 12.12 -4.84 -14.58
CA VAL A 15 11.73 -3.75 -13.69
C VAL A 15 10.41 -3.18 -14.18
N CYS A 16 9.44 -3.05 -13.28
CA CYS A 16 8.10 -2.53 -13.56
C CYS A 16 7.77 -1.38 -12.61
N GLU A 17 7.39 -0.24 -13.18
CA GLU A 17 6.93 0.94 -12.45
C GLU A 17 5.42 1.17 -12.60
N ALA A 18 4.67 0.19 -13.11
CA ALA A 18 3.21 0.24 -13.27
C ALA A 18 2.49 0.09 -11.93
N VAL A 19 2.75 1.05 -11.03
CA VAL A 19 2.25 1.10 -9.66
C VAL A 19 1.40 2.36 -9.54
N GLY A 20 0.08 2.16 -9.58
CA GLY A 20 -0.85 3.25 -9.34
C GLY A 20 -1.10 3.48 -7.85
N GLU A 21 -1.97 4.43 -7.57
CA GLU A 21 -2.32 4.85 -6.21
C GLU A 21 -2.96 3.72 -5.37
N GLY A 22 -3.60 2.74 -6.02
CA GLY A 22 -4.14 1.52 -5.38
C GLY A 22 -3.18 0.31 -5.42
N LEU A 23 -1.89 0.53 -5.66
CA LEU A 23 -0.82 -0.47 -5.88
C LEU A 23 -0.99 -1.28 -7.19
N LEU A 24 -2.20 -1.76 -7.47
CA LEU A 24 -2.49 -2.72 -8.56
C LEU A 24 -3.32 -2.14 -9.70
N THR A 25 -3.75 -0.87 -9.59
CA THR A 25 -4.66 -0.23 -10.54
C THR A 25 -4.07 -0.09 -11.95
N GLU A 26 -2.75 -0.18 -12.09
CA GLU A 26 -2.03 -0.11 -13.36
C GLU A 26 -1.57 -1.49 -13.88
N GLY A 27 -2.05 -2.57 -13.28
CA GLY A 27 -1.79 -3.92 -13.79
C GLY A 27 -0.41 -4.49 -13.44
N LEU A 28 0.22 -4.01 -12.35
CA LEU A 28 1.52 -4.48 -11.85
C LEU A 28 1.68 -6.00 -11.93
N CYS A 29 0.72 -6.75 -11.38
CA CYS A 29 0.76 -8.21 -11.32
C CYS A 29 0.69 -8.85 -12.72
N ALA A 30 -0.21 -8.40 -13.59
CA ALA A 30 -0.32 -8.93 -14.95
C ALA A 30 0.96 -8.69 -15.76
N ILE A 31 1.55 -7.50 -15.64
CA ILE A 31 2.78 -7.12 -16.34
C ILE A 31 3.96 -7.97 -15.87
N LEU A 32 4.14 -8.12 -14.55
CA LEU A 32 5.23 -8.94 -13.99
C LEU A 32 5.06 -10.43 -14.32
N ALA A 33 3.82 -10.92 -14.42
CA ALA A 33 3.54 -12.31 -14.78
C ALA A 33 3.90 -12.58 -16.24
N ALA A 34 3.49 -11.68 -17.15
CA ALA A 34 3.85 -11.74 -18.55
C ALA A 34 5.37 -11.63 -18.76
N ALA A 35 6.04 -10.75 -18.01
CA ALA A 35 7.50 -10.63 -18.05
C ALA A 35 8.18 -11.93 -17.58
N ARG A 36 7.66 -12.57 -16.53
CA ARG A 36 8.16 -13.87 -16.04
C ARG A 36 8.05 -14.94 -17.12
N GLU A 37 6.87 -15.10 -17.72
CA GLU A 37 6.62 -16.08 -18.77
C GLU A 37 7.52 -15.86 -20.00
N ALA A 38 7.68 -14.59 -20.42
CA ALA A 38 8.48 -14.26 -21.60
C ALA A 38 10.00 -14.41 -21.41
N LEU A 39 10.49 -14.33 -20.17
CA LEU A 39 11.92 -14.31 -19.84
C LEU A 39 12.42 -15.61 -19.17
N ASP A 40 11.52 -16.42 -18.61
CA ASP A 40 11.84 -17.73 -18.03
C ASP A 40 11.68 -18.87 -19.06
N ASP A 41 12.12 -18.60 -20.29
CA ASP A 41 12.16 -19.57 -21.38
C ASP A 41 13.52 -20.28 -21.39
N GLY A 42 13.61 -21.32 -20.57
CA GLY A 42 14.81 -22.13 -20.41
C GLY A 42 15.29 -22.79 -21.72
N ALA A 43 14.43 -22.95 -22.72
CA ALA A 43 14.80 -23.49 -24.02
C ALA A 43 15.66 -22.51 -24.84
N ALA A 44 15.47 -21.21 -24.65
CA ALA A 44 16.24 -20.16 -25.31
C ALA A 44 17.55 -19.80 -24.58
N GLY A 45 17.89 -20.49 -23.48
CA GLY A 45 19.03 -20.15 -22.62
C GLY A 45 18.86 -18.80 -21.90
N ARG A 46 17.63 -18.25 -21.89
CA ARG A 46 17.29 -17.03 -21.17
C ARG A 46 16.96 -17.41 -19.73
N ARG A 47 17.47 -16.63 -18.78
CA ARG A 47 17.25 -16.85 -17.36
C ARG A 47 16.86 -15.53 -16.70
N LEU A 48 15.66 -15.50 -16.15
CA LEU A 48 15.23 -14.41 -15.29
C LEU A 48 15.92 -14.53 -13.92
N LEU A 49 16.69 -13.50 -13.55
CA LEU A 49 17.39 -13.44 -12.26
C LEU A 49 16.63 -12.64 -11.22
N ALA A 50 15.85 -11.64 -11.64
CA ALA A 50 15.11 -10.78 -10.74
C ALA A 50 13.88 -10.16 -11.41
N LEU A 51 12.85 -9.96 -10.62
CA LEU A 51 11.70 -9.11 -10.92
C LEU A 51 11.67 -7.99 -9.88
N GLU A 52 11.50 -6.76 -10.34
CA GLU A 52 11.40 -5.58 -9.50
C GLU A 52 10.08 -4.85 -9.78
N PRO A 53 9.28 -4.51 -8.74
CA PRO A 53 9.51 -4.82 -7.33
C PRO A 53 9.51 -6.34 -7.06
N SER A 54 10.42 -6.79 -6.21
CA SER A 54 10.52 -8.20 -5.77
C SER A 54 9.42 -8.61 -4.80
N ARG A 55 8.79 -7.64 -4.16
CA ARG A 55 7.69 -7.82 -3.21
C ARG A 55 6.82 -6.56 -3.18
N ALA A 56 5.51 -6.75 -3.05
CA ALA A 56 4.56 -5.70 -2.76
C ALA A 56 3.69 -6.08 -1.57
N ARG A 57 3.42 -5.12 -0.69
CA ARG A 57 2.61 -5.31 0.51
C ARG A 57 1.57 -4.21 0.60
N LEU A 58 0.32 -4.60 0.84
CA LEU A 58 -0.75 -3.66 1.16
C LEU A 58 -0.88 -3.57 2.69
N VAL A 59 -0.94 -2.33 3.19
CA VAL A 59 -1.08 -2.01 4.60
C VAL A 59 -2.31 -1.14 4.78
N ALA A 60 -3.02 -1.34 5.88
CA ALA A 60 -4.19 -0.55 6.19
C ALA A 60 -4.31 -0.23 7.68
N ALA A 61 -4.97 0.90 7.98
CA ALA A 61 -5.33 1.28 9.33
C ALA A 61 -6.65 2.06 9.36
N PRO A 62 -7.49 1.86 10.40
CA PRO A 62 -8.65 2.71 10.63
C PRO A 62 -8.18 4.12 10.99
N VAL A 63 -8.81 5.12 10.39
CA VAL A 63 -8.44 6.53 10.57
C VAL A 63 -9.61 7.37 11.07
N GLN A 64 -9.25 8.38 11.85
CA GLN A 64 -10.07 9.54 12.10
C GLN A 64 -9.46 10.72 11.35
N LEU A 65 -10.25 11.33 10.48
CA LEU A 65 -9.96 12.60 9.85
C LEU A 65 -10.91 13.64 10.47
N ARG A 66 -10.36 14.57 11.23
CA ARG A 66 -11.06 15.73 11.76
C ARG A 66 -10.92 16.85 10.74
N THR A 67 -11.97 17.11 9.98
CA THR A 67 -12.07 18.32 9.17
C THR A 67 -12.52 19.47 10.06
N GLY A 68 -11.58 20.03 10.81
CA GLY A 68 -11.74 21.37 11.37
C GLY A 68 -11.60 22.43 10.27
N PRO A 69 -11.93 23.69 10.55
CA PRO A 69 -11.63 24.78 9.63
C PRO A 69 -10.12 24.82 9.36
N ILE A 70 -9.72 24.66 8.10
CA ILE A 70 -8.32 24.79 7.67
C ILE A 70 -8.11 26.26 7.34
N GLU A 71 -7.25 26.96 8.09
CA GLU A 71 -6.99 28.40 7.91
C GLU A 71 -8.28 29.26 7.93
N GLY A 72 -9.30 28.82 8.68
CA GLY A 72 -10.60 29.51 8.76
C GLY A 72 -11.61 29.11 7.67
N LEU A 73 -11.27 28.17 6.77
CA LEU A 73 -12.18 27.63 5.76
C LEU A 73 -12.91 26.39 6.28
N ASP A 74 -14.24 26.45 6.35
CA ASP A 74 -15.07 25.27 6.63
C ASP A 74 -15.11 24.33 5.42
N LEU A 75 -14.57 23.12 5.60
CA LEU A 75 -14.51 22.09 4.56
C LEU A 75 -15.68 21.10 4.62
N SER A 76 -16.62 21.27 5.55
CA SER A 76 -17.81 20.42 5.66
C SER A 76 -18.60 20.25 4.35
N PRO A 77 -18.69 21.25 3.44
CA PRO A 77 -19.37 21.07 2.15
C PRO A 77 -18.60 20.17 1.18
N PHE A 78 -17.26 20.18 1.23
CA PHE A 78 -16.42 19.30 0.41
C PHE A 78 -16.46 17.85 0.90
N ASP A 79 -16.58 17.65 2.21
CA ASP A 79 -16.80 16.33 2.80
C ASP A 79 -18.18 15.77 2.44
N ALA A 80 -19.19 16.62 2.29
CA ALA A 80 -20.49 16.23 1.76
C ALA A 80 -20.35 15.81 0.29
N LEU A 81 -19.64 16.59 -0.53
CA LEU A 81 -19.40 16.27 -1.94
C LEU A 81 -18.60 14.97 -2.15
N ARG A 82 -17.61 14.71 -1.30
CA ARG A 82 -16.86 13.43 -1.28
C ARG A 82 -17.75 12.24 -0.96
N ARG A 83 -18.76 12.43 -0.11
CA ARG A 83 -19.78 11.41 0.21
C ARG A 83 -20.85 11.28 -0.87
N THR A 84 -21.03 12.28 -1.73
CA THR A 84 -21.97 12.26 -2.87
C THR A 84 -21.31 11.97 -4.22
N GLY A 85 -20.01 11.62 -4.26
CA GLY A 85 -19.38 11.07 -5.46
C GLY A 85 -20.18 9.86 -6.00
N PRO A 86 -20.04 9.49 -7.30
CA PRO A 86 -20.98 8.62 -8.02
C PRO A 86 -20.97 7.14 -7.57
N ALA A 87 -21.18 6.88 -6.29
CA ALA A 87 -21.71 5.62 -5.79
C ALA A 87 -23.25 5.57 -5.94
N ALA A 88 -23.94 6.71 -5.85
CA ALA A 88 -25.40 6.74 -5.68
C ALA A 88 -26.26 7.15 -6.91
N ALA A 89 -25.71 7.77 -7.97
CA ALA A 89 -26.50 8.12 -9.16
C ALA A 89 -26.29 7.06 -10.27
N GLY A 90 -27.33 6.26 -10.51
CA GLY A 90 -27.32 5.16 -11.48
C GLY A 90 -27.40 5.61 -12.95
N GLY A 91 -26.96 4.72 -13.83
CA GLY A 91 -27.29 4.74 -15.26
C GLY A 91 -26.11 4.47 -16.20
N GLY A 92 -25.64 3.22 -16.27
CA GLY A 92 -24.68 2.81 -17.32
C GLY A 92 -23.88 1.57 -16.88
N GLY A 93 -24.16 0.43 -17.50
CA GLY A 93 -23.72 -0.88 -17.05
C GLY A 93 -22.22 -1.15 -17.22
N GLY A 94 -21.70 -2.00 -16.32
CA GLY A 94 -20.50 -2.81 -16.58
C GLY A 94 -19.21 -2.36 -15.90
N SER A 95 -19.17 -2.26 -14.57
CA SER A 95 -18.07 -2.76 -13.72
C SER A 95 -18.40 -2.46 -12.26
N SER A 96 -18.09 -3.40 -11.37
CA SER A 96 -18.47 -3.46 -9.95
C SER A 96 -18.17 -2.17 -9.17
N LYS A 97 -19.24 -1.54 -8.65
CA LYS A 97 -19.20 -0.44 -7.66
C LYS A 97 -18.64 -0.93 -6.32
N GLY A 98 -17.33 -0.83 -6.14
CA GLY A 98 -16.70 -0.91 -4.82
C GLY A 98 -16.95 0.36 -3.99
N PRO A 99 -16.73 0.32 -2.66
CA PRO A 99 -16.74 1.53 -1.82
C PRO A 99 -15.78 2.56 -2.44
N GLY A 100 -16.24 3.79 -2.61
CA GLY A 100 -15.53 4.85 -3.33
C GLY A 100 -14.11 5.04 -2.81
N TRP A 101 -13.15 4.46 -3.50
CA TRP A 101 -11.74 4.66 -3.24
C TRP A 101 -11.38 6.06 -3.77
N VAL A 102 -10.82 6.90 -2.91
CA VAL A 102 -10.43 8.26 -3.25
C VAL A 102 -8.95 8.41 -2.92
N PRO A 103 -8.09 8.72 -3.91
CA PRO A 103 -6.71 9.06 -3.62
C PRO A 103 -6.66 10.36 -2.83
N VAL A 104 -6.13 10.30 -1.62
CA VAL A 104 -5.96 11.48 -0.76
C VAL A 104 -4.54 11.49 -0.21
N ARG A 105 -3.86 12.63 -0.36
CA ARG A 105 -2.58 12.86 0.32
C ARG A 105 -2.83 13.09 1.80
N LEU A 106 -2.41 12.13 2.62
CA LEU A 106 -2.51 12.19 4.07
C LEU A 106 -1.32 12.94 4.72
N ASP A 107 -0.23 13.15 3.99
CA ASP A 107 1.02 13.77 4.50
C ASP A 107 1.04 15.29 4.64
N GLY A 108 -0.03 15.97 4.21
CA GLY A 108 -0.18 17.42 4.33
C GLY A 108 -1.29 17.83 5.29
N GLN A 109 -1.87 16.87 6.02
CA GLN A 109 -2.95 17.15 6.95
C GLN A 109 -2.39 17.93 8.16
N PRO A 110 -3.09 18.98 8.64
CA PRO A 110 -2.70 19.69 9.85
C PRO A 110 -2.35 18.73 10.99
N PRO A 111 -1.39 19.08 11.87
CA PRO A 111 -1.19 18.36 13.12
C PRO A 111 -2.54 18.23 13.83
N ASP A 112 -2.89 17.03 14.27
CA ASP A 112 -4.15 16.68 14.95
C ASP A 112 -5.40 16.49 14.07
N SER A 113 -5.35 16.78 12.76
CA SER A 113 -6.49 16.51 11.87
C SER A 113 -6.54 15.07 11.39
N LEU A 114 -5.41 14.34 11.36
CA LEU A 114 -5.36 12.92 11.01
C LEU A 114 -4.82 12.09 12.18
N ARG A 115 -5.60 11.09 12.60
CA ARG A 115 -5.21 10.14 13.64
C ARG A 115 -5.46 8.71 13.18
N LEU A 116 -4.48 7.83 13.41
CA LEU A 116 -4.67 6.38 13.32
C LEU A 116 -5.37 5.91 14.59
N LEU A 117 -6.46 5.15 14.44
CA LEU A 117 -7.26 4.63 15.55
C LEU A 117 -6.76 3.25 16.04
N ALA A 118 -5.97 2.58 15.21
CA ALA A 118 -5.29 1.34 15.55
C ALA A 118 -3.90 1.29 14.91
N GLN A 119 -3.11 0.31 15.31
CA GLN A 119 -1.84 0.04 14.65
C GLN A 119 -2.08 -0.38 13.19
N PRO A 120 -1.26 0.10 12.25
CA PRO A 120 -1.31 -0.40 10.88
C PRO A 120 -1.11 -1.91 10.81
N GLN A 121 -1.90 -2.58 9.98
CA GLN A 121 -1.81 -4.00 9.75
C GLN A 121 -1.53 -4.31 8.29
N GLU A 122 -0.80 -5.38 8.05
CA GLU A 122 -0.71 -5.99 6.73
C GLU A 122 -2.08 -6.54 6.34
N VAL A 123 -2.56 -6.17 5.16
CA VAL A 123 -3.77 -6.75 4.58
C VAL A 123 -3.39 -7.96 3.73
N TRP A 124 -2.35 -7.80 2.91
CA TRP A 124 -1.77 -8.88 2.13
C TRP A 124 -0.34 -8.54 1.68
N GLU A 125 0.40 -9.57 1.29
CA GLU A 125 1.73 -9.47 0.69
C GLU A 125 1.80 -10.37 -0.55
N LEU A 126 2.47 -9.88 -1.60
CA LEU A 126 2.81 -10.60 -2.81
C LEU A 126 4.32 -10.64 -2.97
N SER A 127 4.85 -11.83 -3.24
CA SER A 127 6.24 -12.04 -3.63
C SER A 127 6.34 -12.25 -5.13
N PHE A 128 7.12 -11.41 -5.79
CA PHE A 128 7.41 -11.51 -7.22
C PHE A 128 8.77 -12.16 -7.50
N ALA A 129 9.47 -12.63 -6.47
CA ALA A 129 10.76 -13.28 -6.63
C ALA A 129 10.69 -14.45 -7.65
N PRO A 130 11.72 -14.66 -8.49
CA PRO A 130 11.79 -15.83 -9.35
C PRO A 130 11.59 -17.12 -8.56
N GLY A 131 10.64 -17.96 -8.97
CA GLY A 131 10.26 -19.19 -8.27
C GLY A 131 9.16 -19.02 -7.20
N ALA A 132 8.69 -17.81 -6.92
CA ALA A 132 7.53 -17.62 -6.05
C ALA A 132 6.25 -18.17 -6.71
N ALA A 133 5.45 -18.90 -5.93
CA ALA A 133 4.15 -19.42 -6.35
C ALA A 133 3.09 -18.29 -6.32
N TRP A 134 3.13 -17.41 -7.32
CA TRP A 134 2.12 -16.38 -7.54
C TRP A 134 1.58 -16.48 -8.97
N ALA A 135 0.26 -16.42 -9.12
CA ALA A 135 -0.45 -16.81 -10.35
C ALA A 135 -0.76 -15.64 -11.30
N GLY A 136 -0.30 -14.42 -11.00
CA GLY A 136 -0.62 -13.22 -11.80
C GLY A 136 -1.70 -12.34 -11.20
N ASP A 137 -2.46 -12.84 -10.23
CA ASP A 137 -3.55 -12.11 -9.60
C ASP A 137 -3.27 -11.81 -8.12
N PRO A 138 -3.70 -10.64 -7.62
CA PRO A 138 -3.73 -10.38 -6.19
C PRO A 138 -4.78 -11.25 -5.48
N PRO A 139 -4.75 -11.32 -4.14
CA PRO A 139 -5.84 -11.95 -3.38
C PRO A 139 -7.17 -11.29 -3.75
N ALA A 140 -8.16 -12.11 -4.13
CA ALA A 140 -9.49 -11.62 -4.46
C ALA A 140 -10.19 -11.00 -3.24
N GLU A 141 -9.92 -11.55 -2.06
CA GLU A 141 -10.44 -11.09 -0.78
C GLU A 141 -9.32 -11.12 0.26
N ALA A 142 -9.36 -10.15 1.18
CA ALA A 142 -8.50 -10.10 2.34
C ALA A 142 -9.29 -9.52 3.52
N GLU A 143 -9.14 -10.14 4.68
CA GLU A 143 -9.78 -9.70 5.91
C GLU A 143 -8.73 -9.11 6.86
N ALA A 144 -9.04 -7.96 7.45
CA ALA A 144 -8.22 -7.32 8.45
C ALA A 144 -9.09 -6.87 9.63
N ALA A 145 -8.60 -7.09 10.84
CA ALA A 145 -9.32 -6.80 12.07
C ALA A 145 -8.41 -6.03 13.03
N TRP A 146 -8.89 -4.88 13.50
CA TRP A 146 -8.10 -3.99 14.34
C TRP A 146 -8.66 -3.89 15.75
N ASP A 147 -7.78 -4.06 16.73
CA ASP A 147 -8.03 -3.61 18.09
C ASP A 147 -7.90 -2.09 18.14
N VAL A 148 -9.04 -1.40 18.19
CA VAL A 148 -9.06 0.06 18.29
C VAL A 148 -8.57 0.48 19.67
N THR A 149 -7.46 1.21 19.71
CA THR A 149 -6.71 1.51 20.95
C THR A 149 -7.04 2.87 21.56
N GLY A 150 -8.02 3.60 21.02
CA GLY A 150 -8.45 4.86 21.61
C GLY A 150 -9.74 5.42 21.05
N ASP A 151 -10.27 6.42 21.76
CA ASP A 151 -11.53 7.06 21.41
C ASP A 151 -11.40 7.90 20.13
N GLY A 152 -12.42 7.83 19.27
CA GLY A 152 -12.50 8.63 18.05
C GLY A 152 -13.62 8.16 17.12
N LEU A 153 -13.96 9.01 16.16
CA LEU A 153 -14.88 8.66 15.09
C LEU A 153 -14.08 8.04 13.93
N CYS A 154 -14.29 6.75 13.67
CA CYS A 154 -13.74 6.10 12.48
C CYS A 154 -14.46 6.65 11.24
N CYS A 155 -13.73 7.39 10.40
CA CYS A 155 -14.28 7.97 9.17
C CYS A 155 -13.90 7.15 7.93
N GLY A 156 -13.07 6.12 8.08
CA GLY A 156 -12.66 5.24 7.00
C GLY A 156 -11.43 4.42 7.34
N VAL A 157 -10.96 3.67 6.35
CA VAL A 157 -9.71 2.91 6.40
C VAL A 157 -8.75 3.54 5.39
N ALA A 158 -7.59 3.98 5.87
CA ALA A 158 -6.52 4.40 4.99
C ALA A 158 -5.73 3.18 4.54
N THR A 159 -5.44 3.09 3.25
CA THR A 159 -4.56 2.06 2.68
C THR A 159 -3.32 2.73 2.09
N TRP A 160 -2.20 2.04 2.16
CA TRP A 160 -0.95 2.38 1.50
C TRP A 160 -0.18 1.10 1.23
N PHE A 161 0.97 1.22 0.57
CA PHE A 161 1.76 0.06 0.18
C PHE A 161 3.23 0.23 0.44
N ASP A 162 3.89 -0.92 0.56
CA ASP A 162 5.34 -1.04 0.56
C ASP A 162 5.79 -1.87 -0.64
N LEU A 163 6.84 -1.42 -1.31
CA LEU A 163 7.52 -2.15 -2.39
C LEU A 163 8.95 -2.45 -1.97
N HIS A 164 9.44 -3.64 -2.31
CA HIS A 164 10.85 -3.96 -2.15
C HIS A 164 11.52 -3.93 -3.52
N VAL A 165 12.43 -2.98 -3.73
CA VAL A 165 13.16 -2.77 -4.98
C VAL A 165 14.67 -2.78 -4.71
N GLY A 166 15.41 -3.74 -5.27
CA GLY A 166 16.86 -3.80 -5.13
C GLY A 166 17.34 -3.87 -3.68
N GLY A 167 16.60 -4.59 -2.83
CA GLY A 167 16.86 -4.71 -1.39
C GLY A 167 16.48 -3.47 -0.55
N ARG A 168 15.89 -2.44 -1.16
CA ARG A 168 15.37 -1.25 -0.47
C ARG A 168 13.85 -1.33 -0.36
N ARG A 169 13.31 -0.80 0.74
CA ARG A 169 11.86 -0.61 0.90
C ARG A 169 11.49 0.80 0.43
N LEU A 170 10.55 0.88 -0.50
CA LEU A 170 9.84 2.11 -0.86
C LEU A 170 8.46 2.05 -0.21
N SER A 171 8.00 3.14 0.38
CA SER A 171 6.71 3.19 1.08
C SER A 171 5.89 4.37 0.60
N SER A 172 4.59 4.15 0.39
CA SER A 172 3.60 5.22 0.24
C SER A 172 2.90 5.55 1.56
N ALA A 173 3.39 5.02 2.69
CA ALA A 173 2.82 5.27 4.00
C ALA A 173 2.81 6.76 4.34
N PRO A 174 1.72 7.27 4.96
CA PRO A 174 1.77 8.60 5.51
C PRO A 174 2.73 8.68 6.70
N ARG A 175 3.35 9.83 6.91
CA ARG A 175 4.28 10.17 8.01
C ARG A 175 3.69 9.89 9.40
N CYS A 176 2.36 9.90 9.56
CA CYS A 176 1.71 9.54 10.82
C CYS A 176 1.82 8.03 11.11
N ALA A 177 1.81 7.18 10.08
CA ALA A 177 2.02 5.74 10.20
C ALA A 177 3.47 5.40 10.52
N GLU A 178 4.44 6.08 9.89
CA GLU A 178 5.87 5.89 10.17
C GLU A 178 6.21 6.19 11.64
N ARG A 179 5.69 7.31 12.17
CA ARG A 179 5.87 7.69 13.58
C ARG A 179 5.24 6.70 14.55
N SER A 180 4.11 6.11 14.19
CA SER A 180 3.43 5.10 15.00
C SER A 180 4.25 3.81 15.08
N ALA A 181 4.84 3.37 13.95
CA ALA A 181 5.71 2.20 13.91
C ALA A 181 7.00 2.37 14.74
N ALA A 182 7.56 3.59 14.78
CA ALA A 182 8.75 3.90 15.57
C ALA A 182 8.50 3.87 17.10
N ARG A 183 7.25 4.01 17.54
CA ARG A 183 6.87 4.05 18.97
C ARG A 183 6.60 2.68 19.59
N ARG A 184 7.07 1.58 18.99
CA ARG A 184 6.86 0.24 19.57
C ARG A 184 7.32 0.21 21.04
N PRO A 185 6.46 -0.23 21.98
CA PRO A 185 6.80 -0.31 23.39
C PRO A 185 7.78 -1.47 23.59
N GLY A 186 9.06 -1.18 23.45
CA GLY A 186 10.17 -2.13 23.63
C GLY A 186 11.35 -1.56 24.41
N ALA A 187 11.30 -0.30 24.84
CA ALA A 187 12.18 0.23 25.87
C ALA A 187 11.34 0.40 27.14
N GLY A 188 11.42 -0.56 28.06
CA GLY A 188 10.84 -0.42 29.39
C GLY A 188 11.29 0.91 29.98
N ALA A 189 10.34 1.75 30.39
CA ALA A 189 10.67 2.91 31.19
C ALA A 189 11.43 2.39 32.43
N PRO A 190 12.59 2.97 32.80
CA PRO A 190 13.25 2.61 34.04
C PRO A 190 12.24 2.84 35.17
N GLY A 191 11.88 1.75 35.86
CA GLY A 191 10.99 1.83 37.01
C GLY A 191 11.60 2.79 38.02
N HIS A 192 10.97 3.94 38.22
CA HIS A 192 11.19 4.72 39.42
C HIS A 192 10.54 3.97 40.57
N GLY A 193 11.35 3.15 41.24
CA GLY A 193 11.04 2.66 42.57
C GLY A 193 10.92 3.85 43.50
N TRP A 194 9.80 3.91 44.21
CA TRP A 194 9.66 4.66 45.44
C TRP A 194 10.28 3.86 46.59
#